data_AF-A0A318V971-F1
#
_entry.id   AF-A0A318V971-F1
#
_cell.length_a   1.000
_cell.length_b   1.000
_cell.length_c   1.000
_cell.angle_alpha   90.00
_cell.angle_beta   90.00
_cell.angle_gamma   90.00
#
_symmetry.space_group_name_H-M   'P 1'
#
loop_
_entity.id
_entity.type
_entity.pdbx_description
1 polymer ?
#
loop_
_entity_poly.entity_id
_entity_poly.type
_entity_poly.pdbx_seq_one_letter_code
_entity_poly.pdbx_strand_id
1 'polypeptide(L)'
;MSFKKTFSVAFVGVAAAVASTGAFAFEDYCTPKLDIYLSNVQKTVDSEHVSDRQKDVAQKILDKVKASRNTTKDCVLIDKLLP
;
A
#
# COMPACT_ATOMS: atom_id res chain seq x y z
N MET A 1 4.93 60.21 -30.18
CA MET A 1 4.62 59.55 -28.89
C MET A 1 4.24 58.10 -29.19
N SER A 2 5.00 57.09 -28.73
CA SER A 2 4.47 55.71 -28.65
C SER A 2 5.34 54.80 -27.79
N PHE A 3 4.77 54.45 -26.64
CA PHE A 3 4.93 53.27 -25.80
C PHE A 3 6.30 52.65 -25.53
N LYS A 4 6.84 53.05 -24.36
CA LYS A 4 7.73 52.28 -23.49
C LYS A 4 7.08 50.95 -23.09
N LYS A 5 7.77 49.82 -23.21
CA LYS A 5 7.63 48.64 -22.33
C LYS A 5 8.96 47.90 -22.19
N THR A 6 9.74 48.32 -21.19
CA THR A 6 10.83 47.57 -20.59
C THR A 6 10.25 46.37 -19.86
N PHE A 7 10.54 45.14 -20.30
CA PHE A 7 10.23 43.94 -19.51
C PHE A 7 11.44 43.61 -18.64
N SER A 8 11.33 44.01 -17.38
CA SER A 8 12.16 43.57 -16.27
C SER A 8 11.55 42.30 -15.71
N VAL A 9 12.28 41.18 -15.73
CA VAL A 9 11.94 39.98 -14.97
C VAL A 9 13.17 39.59 -14.17
N ALA A 10 13.31 40.24 -13.02
CA ALA A 10 14.07 39.72 -11.90
C ALA A 10 13.03 39.28 -10.85
N PHE A 11 12.83 37.99 -10.68
CA PHE A 11 12.21 37.46 -9.48
C PHE A 11 12.95 36.21 -9.02
N VAL A 12 13.54 36.35 -7.83
CA VAL A 12 14.27 35.37 -7.05
C VAL A 12 13.28 34.36 -6.48
N GLY A 13 13.60 33.06 -6.57
CA GLY A 13 12.88 32.00 -5.89
C GLY A 13 13.85 31.02 -5.25
N VAL A 14 14.15 31.23 -3.96
CA VAL A 14 14.87 30.31 -3.09
C VAL A 14 13.86 29.29 -2.53
N ALA A 15 14.11 28.00 -2.74
CA ALA A 15 13.55 26.89 -1.94
C ALA A 15 14.46 25.67 -2.18
N ALA A 16 15.42 25.39 -1.30
CA ALA A 16 15.26 24.62 -0.06
C ALA A 16 14.58 23.27 -0.29
N ALA A 17 15.38 22.19 -0.28
CA ALA A 17 15.12 21.00 0.55
C ALA A 17 16.16 19.91 0.26
N VAL A 18 17.04 19.69 1.24
CA VAL A 18 17.41 18.35 1.77
C VAL A 18 16.75 17.18 1.04
N ALA A 19 17.49 16.54 0.13
CA ALA A 19 17.14 15.24 -0.38
C ALA A 19 18.37 14.32 -0.25
N SER A 20 18.50 13.70 0.91
CA SER A 20 19.07 12.35 1.06
C SER A 20 19.31 11.98 2.54
N THR A 21 18.32 12.21 3.41
CA THR A 21 18.12 11.26 4.53
C THR A 21 17.35 10.05 4.00
N GLY A 22 17.91 9.38 3.00
CA GLY A 22 17.49 8.05 2.57
C GLY A 22 18.22 7.00 3.40
N ALA A 23 18.16 7.13 4.72
CA ALA A 23 18.59 6.08 5.63
C ALA A 23 17.64 4.91 5.43
N PHE A 24 18.06 3.94 4.60
CA PHE A 24 17.61 2.54 4.57
C PHE A 24 16.24 2.28 5.24
N ALA A 25 15.15 2.68 4.58
CA ALA A 25 13.86 2.10 4.88
C ALA A 25 13.93 0.65 4.40
N PHE A 26 13.99 -0.30 5.33
CA PHE A 26 13.77 -1.72 5.04
C PHE A 26 12.36 -1.79 4.46
N GLU A 27 12.24 -1.81 3.13
CA GLU A 27 10.94 -1.75 2.47
C GLU A 27 10.08 -2.89 3.00
N ASP A 28 8.89 -2.53 3.48
CA ASP A 28 7.92 -3.44 4.05
C ASP A 28 7.31 -4.30 2.95
N TYR A 29 8.11 -5.22 2.40
CA TYR A 29 7.79 -6.07 1.24
C TYR A 29 6.57 -6.97 1.50
N CYS A 30 6.29 -7.26 2.76
CA CYS A 30 5.27 -8.22 3.16
C CYS A 30 3.87 -7.60 3.20
N THR A 31 3.75 -6.34 3.60
CA THR A 31 2.47 -5.63 3.63
C THR A 31 1.74 -5.62 2.28
N PRO A 32 2.35 -5.19 1.14
CA PRO A 32 1.67 -5.20 -0.14
C PRO A 32 1.37 -6.62 -0.64
N LYS A 33 2.24 -7.60 -0.33
CA LYS A 33 2.02 -9.00 -0.68
C LYS A 33 0.83 -9.60 0.09
N LEU A 34 0.70 -9.27 1.36
CA LEU A 34 -0.40 -9.72 2.22
C LEU A 34 -1.71 -9.10 1.74
N ASP A 35 -1.72 -7.80 1.44
CA ASP A 35 -2.92 -7.11 0.96
C ASP A 35 -3.41 -7.66 -0.39
N ILE A 36 -2.51 -7.98 -1.32
CA ILE A 36 -2.87 -8.64 -2.59
C ILE A 36 -3.50 -10.02 -2.33
N TYR A 37 -2.91 -10.80 -1.44
CA TYR A 37 -3.44 -12.12 -1.08
C TYR A 37 -4.86 -11.99 -0.48
N LEU A 38 -5.05 -11.11 0.51
CA LEU A 38 -6.35 -10.88 1.13
C LEU A 38 -7.39 -10.35 0.14
N SER A 39 -6.99 -9.50 -0.81
CA SER A 39 -7.87 -9.04 -1.88
C SER A 39 -8.43 -10.19 -2.72
N ASN A 40 -7.60 -11.18 -3.04
CA ASN A 40 -8.06 -12.37 -3.79
C ASN A 40 -8.93 -13.29 -2.94
N VAL A 41 -8.61 -13.43 -1.65
CA VAL A 41 -9.47 -14.17 -0.70
C VAL A 41 -10.84 -13.50 -0.58
N GLN A 42 -10.90 -12.16 -0.51
CA GLN A 42 -12.15 -11.40 -0.49
C GLN A 42 -12.97 -11.64 -1.76
N LYS A 43 -12.36 -11.59 -2.94
CA LYS A 43 -13.04 -11.95 -4.21
C LYS A 43 -13.62 -13.37 -4.21
N THR A 44 -13.00 -14.29 -3.47
CA THR A 44 -13.49 -15.66 -3.33
C THR A 44 -14.76 -15.72 -2.47
N VAL A 45 -14.82 -14.93 -1.40
CA VAL A 45 -16.02 -14.76 -0.56
C VAL A 45 -17.16 -14.16 -1.37
N ASP A 46 -16.86 -13.12 -2.14
CA ASP A 46 -17.85 -12.33 -2.89
C ASP A 46 -18.31 -13.01 -4.20
N SER A 47 -17.68 -14.11 -4.62
CA SER A 47 -17.97 -14.75 -5.90
C SER A 47 -19.25 -15.58 -5.87
N GLU A 48 -20.16 -15.36 -6.80
CA GLU A 48 -21.36 -16.21 -6.98
C GLU A 48 -21.03 -17.62 -7.52
N HIS A 49 -19.82 -17.83 -8.04
CA HIS A 49 -19.41 -19.08 -8.71
C HIS A 49 -18.57 -20.01 -7.83
N VAL A 50 -18.33 -19.61 -6.59
CA VAL A 50 -17.54 -20.38 -5.61
C VAL A 50 -18.49 -21.07 -4.63
N SER A 51 -18.18 -22.32 -4.27
CA SER A 51 -19.00 -23.09 -3.32
C SER A 51 -19.02 -22.44 -1.93
N ASP A 52 -20.13 -22.57 -1.21
CA ASP A 52 -20.27 -21.99 0.14
C ASP A 52 -19.19 -22.47 1.11
N ARG A 53 -18.73 -23.71 0.95
CA ARG A 53 -17.62 -24.25 1.74
C ARG A 53 -16.30 -23.52 1.49
N GLN A 54 -16.02 -23.15 0.24
CA GLN A 54 -14.83 -22.38 -0.10
C GLN A 54 -14.95 -20.93 0.39
N LYS A 55 -16.15 -20.35 0.35
CA LYS A 55 -16.44 -19.03 0.94
C LYS A 55 -16.23 -19.03 2.45
N ASP A 56 -16.70 -20.05 3.17
CA ASP A 56 -16.50 -20.18 4.61
C ASP A 56 -15.01 -20.28 4.99
N VAL A 57 -14.23 -21.04 4.22
CA VAL A 57 -12.77 -21.12 4.43
C VAL A 57 -12.10 -19.78 4.13
N ALA A 58 -12.47 -19.12 3.04
CA ALA A 58 -11.95 -17.79 2.69
C ALA A 58 -12.28 -16.76 3.77
N GLN A 59 -13.51 -16.74 4.29
CA GLN A 59 -13.92 -15.86 5.38
C GLN A 59 -13.10 -16.11 6.66
N LYS A 60 -12.87 -17.37 7.02
CA LYS A 60 -12.02 -17.74 8.17
C LYS A 60 -10.58 -17.26 8.02
N ILE A 61 -10.04 -17.24 6.81
CA ILE A 61 -8.69 -16.70 6.54
C ILE A 61 -8.69 -15.19 6.80
N LEU A 62 -9.66 -14.45 6.27
CA LEU A 62 -9.79 -13.00 6.49
C LEU A 62 -9.92 -12.66 7.98
N ASP A 63 -10.75 -13.40 8.71
CA ASP A 63 -10.98 -13.18 10.14
C ASP A 63 -9.71 -13.46 10.96
N LYS A 64 -8.96 -14.53 10.64
CA LYS A 64 -7.68 -14.84 11.29
C LYS A 64 -6.63 -13.76 11.06
N VAL A 65 -6.53 -13.25 9.84
CA VAL A 65 -5.58 -12.18 9.53
C VAL A 65 -5.97 -10.91 10.27
N LYS A 66 -7.24 -10.53 10.23
CA LYS A 66 -7.75 -9.35 10.96
C LYS A 66 -7.47 -9.43 12.47
N ALA A 67 -7.63 -10.61 13.07
CA ALA A 67 -7.33 -10.83 14.49
C ALA A 67 -5.84 -10.79 14.82
N SER A 68 -4.97 -11.15 13.86
CA SER A 68 -3.53 -11.34 14.11
C SER A 68 -2.65 -10.20 13.60
N ARG A 69 -3.13 -9.38 12.66
CA ARG A 69 -2.35 -8.30 12.01
C ARG A 69 -1.84 -7.24 12.99
N ASN A 70 -2.61 -6.95 14.04
CA ASN A 70 -2.20 -5.99 15.07
C ASN A 70 -1.10 -6.53 16.00
N THR A 71 -0.96 -7.85 16.11
CA THR A 71 -0.04 -8.50 17.07
C THR A 71 1.13 -9.18 16.40
N THR A 72 1.02 -9.51 15.11
CA THR A 72 1.97 -10.31 14.34
C THR A 72 2.39 -9.54 13.09
N LYS A 73 3.70 -9.50 12.79
CA LYS A 73 4.22 -8.84 11.59
C LYS A 73 3.66 -9.48 10.31
N ASP A 74 3.36 -8.67 9.30
CA ASP A 74 2.76 -9.10 8.03
C ASP A 74 3.58 -10.19 7.31
N CYS A 75 4.91 -10.18 7.43
CA CYS A 75 5.77 -11.25 6.90
C CYS A 75 5.52 -12.62 7.54
N VAL A 76 5.30 -12.66 8.86
CA VAL A 76 5.06 -13.90 9.61
C VAL A 76 3.65 -14.42 9.31
N LEU A 77 2.70 -13.52 9.06
CA LEU A 77 1.36 -13.88 8.63
C LEU A 77 1.38 -14.50 7.24
N ILE A 78 2.14 -13.93 6.31
CA ILE A 78 2.36 -14.52 4.99
C ILE A 78 2.90 -15.94 5.09
N ASP A 79 3.98 -16.15 5.85
CA ASP A 79 4.63 -17.46 5.99
C ASP A 79 3.69 -18.53 6.58
N LYS A 80 2.78 -18.12 7.48
CA LYS A 80 1.76 -19.03 8.06
C LYS A 80 0.59 -19.31 7.13
N LEU A 81 0.28 -18.42 6.19
CA LEU A 81 -0.88 -18.51 5.30
C LEU A 81 -0.52 -19.08 3.93
N LEU A 82 0.71 -18.87 3.49
CA LEU A 82 1.26 -19.28 2.21
C LEU A 82 2.41 -20.26 2.48
N PRO A 83 2.21 -21.58 2.30
CA PRO A 83 3.29 -22.55 2.36
C PRO A 83 4.28 -22.39 1.19
#